data_AF-E0VRW0-F1
#
_entry.id   AF-E0VRW0-F1
#
_cell.length_a   1.000
_cell.length_b   1.000
_cell.length_c   1.000
_cell.angle_alpha   90.00
_cell.angle_beta   90.00
_cell.angle_gamma   90.00
#
_symmetry.space_group_name_H-M   'P 1'
#
loop_
_entity.id
_entity.type
_entity.pdbx_description
1 polymer ?
#
loop_
_entity_poly.entity_id
_entity_poly.type
_entity_poly.pdbx_seq_one_letter_code
_entity_poly.pdbx_strand_id
1 'polypeptide(L)'
;MLLNFFVFYFILIRVLFQTVTSVTLNSEEILKYYSTNDCSSDEYFNSNQLKCLTCDAKKNLIPSHDGLSCVCNNRSIIKKSGLGFIPVCQLCKQNEIPTQDQTNCIFCPKSSTNSSINCTNFQCSSDSILGLYSM
;
A
#
# COMPACT_ATOMS: atom_id res chain seq x y z
N MET A 1 0.38 -24.61 69.61
CA MET A 1 1.12 -24.80 68.35
C MET A 1 0.21 -24.70 67.13
N LEU A 2 -0.96 -25.35 67.12
CA LEU A 2 -1.93 -25.31 66.02
C LEU A 2 -2.51 -23.91 65.72
N LEU A 3 -2.79 -23.09 66.75
CA LEU A 3 -3.34 -21.74 66.56
C LEU A 3 -2.39 -20.82 65.77
N ASN A 4 -1.09 -20.89 66.04
CA ASN A 4 -0.09 -20.13 65.30
C ASN A 4 -0.01 -20.59 63.84
N PHE A 5 -0.13 -21.90 63.58
CA PHE A 5 -0.15 -22.45 62.23
C PHE A 5 -1.33 -21.92 61.40
N PHE A 6 -2.54 -21.86 61.98
CA PHE A 6 -3.71 -21.28 61.33
C PHE A 6 -3.52 -19.79 61.02
N VAL A 7 -2.94 -19.02 61.95
CA VAL A 7 -2.68 -17.59 61.75
C VAL A 7 -1.69 -17.35 60.61
N PHE A 8 -0.58 -18.11 60.57
CA PHE A 8 0.40 -18.02 59.47
C PHE A 8 -0.23 -18.41 58.12
N TYR A 9 -1.07 -19.44 58.10
CA TYR A 9 -1.77 -19.86 56.88
C TYR A 9 -2.72 -18.79 56.33
N PHE A 10 -3.48 -18.11 57.21
CA PHE A 10 -4.34 -17.00 56.80
C PHE A 10 -3.56 -15.79 56.29
N ILE A 11 -2.40 -15.48 56.88
CA ILE A 11 -1.52 -14.39 56.40
C ILE A 11 -0.99 -14.72 54.99
N LEU A 12 -0.54 -15.96 54.75
CA LEU A 12 -0.07 -16.37 53.43
C LEU A 12 -1.18 -16.29 52.37
N ILE A 13 -2.41 -16.72 52.70
CA ILE A 13 -3.56 -16.59 51.79
C ILE A 13 -3.85 -15.13 51.45
N ARG A 14 -3.80 -14.22 52.44
CA ARG A 14 -4.03 -12.79 52.21
C ARG A 14 -2.96 -12.16 51.31
N VAL A 15 -1.69 -12.52 51.51
CA VAL A 15 -0.57 -12.05 50.68
C VAL A 15 -0.70 -12.56 49.24
N LEU A 16 -1.07 -13.84 49.06
CA LEU A 16 -1.33 -14.41 47.74
C LEU A 16 -2.54 -13.77 47.05
N PHE A 17 -3.59 -13.42 47.78
CA PHE A 17 -4.76 -12.74 47.20
C PHE A 17 -4.44 -11.30 46.77
N GLN A 18 -3.61 -10.58 47.54
CA GLN A 18 -3.23 -9.21 47.22
C GLN A 18 -2.40 -9.10 45.94
N THR A 19 -1.51 -10.07 45.66
CA THR A 19 -0.69 -10.06 44.44
C THR A 19 -1.50 -10.39 43.18
N VAL A 20 -2.57 -11.17 43.30
CA VAL A 20 -3.46 -11.52 42.17
C VAL A 20 -4.32 -10.33 41.73
N THR A 21 -4.63 -9.40 42.65
CA THR A 21 -5.49 -8.24 42.35
C THR A 21 -4.78 -7.04 41.71
N SER A 22 -3.45 -7.00 41.72
CA SER A 22 -2.67 -5.83 41.31
C SER A 22 -2.05 -5.92 39.90
N VAL A 23 -2.76 -6.54 38.94
CA VAL A 23 -2.41 -6.42 37.52
C VAL A 23 -3.64 -5.96 36.74
N THR A 24 -3.95 -4.67 36.85
CA THR A 24 -4.77 -3.96 35.86
C THR A 24 -3.83 -3.04 35.09
N LEU A 25 -3.25 -3.56 34.02
CA LEU A 25 -2.57 -2.74 33.01
C LEU A 25 -3.65 -2.02 32.21
N ASN A 26 -4.13 -0.89 32.73
CA ASN A 26 -4.94 0.05 31.96
C ASN A 26 -4.02 0.87 31.06
N SER A 27 -3.50 0.27 29.99
CA SER A 27 -3.15 1.06 28.82
C SER A 27 -4.44 1.25 28.04
N GLU A 28 -5.11 2.37 28.27
CA GLU A 28 -6.12 2.87 27.32
C GLU A 28 -5.38 3.30 26.04
N GLU A 29 -4.89 2.34 25.26
CA GLU A 29 -4.56 2.58 23.87
C GLU A 29 -5.89 2.87 23.17
N ILE A 30 -6.19 4.16 23.01
CA ILE A 30 -7.27 4.61 22.14
C ILE A 30 -6.90 4.15 20.74
N LEU A 31 -7.49 3.03 20.33
CA LEU A 31 -7.31 2.44 19.01
C LEU A 31 -8.04 3.35 18.01
N LYS A 32 -7.32 4.36 17.52
CA LYS A 32 -7.84 5.30 16.54
C LYS A 32 -8.11 4.53 15.26
N TYR A 33 -9.38 4.40 14.91
CA TYR A 33 -9.79 3.68 13.71
C TYR A 33 -9.42 4.55 12.49
N TYR A 34 -8.44 4.10 11.71
CA TYR A 34 -8.11 4.71 10.44
C TYR A 34 -8.91 4.03 9.34
N SER A 35 -9.56 4.83 8.50
CA SER A 35 -10.18 4.43 7.25
C SER A 35 -9.32 4.88 6.07
N THR A 36 -9.67 4.46 4.86
CA THR A 36 -8.98 4.91 3.63
C THR A 36 -9.00 6.41 3.45
N ASN A 37 -10.01 7.11 3.99
CA ASN A 37 -10.16 8.56 3.90
C ASN A 37 -9.25 9.33 4.87
N ASP A 38 -8.67 8.64 5.85
CA ASP A 38 -7.78 9.26 6.84
C ASP A 38 -6.31 9.26 6.41
N CYS A 39 -5.99 8.59 5.31
CA CYS A 39 -4.63 8.53 4.77
C CYS A 39 -4.30 9.74 3.89
N SER A 40 -3.03 10.13 3.88
CA SER A 40 -2.53 11.21 3.02
C SER A 40 -2.59 10.82 1.53
N SER A 41 -2.45 11.79 0.63
CA SER A 41 -2.53 11.58 -0.82
C SER A 41 -1.46 10.64 -1.41
N ASP A 42 -0.39 10.39 -0.68
CA ASP A 42 0.72 9.48 -1.02
C ASP A 42 0.72 8.20 -0.18
N GLU A 43 -0.32 7.97 0.63
CA GLU A 43 -0.45 6.83 1.51
C GLU A 43 -1.63 5.93 1.14
N TYR A 44 -1.56 4.66 1.53
CA TYR A 44 -2.64 3.70 1.43
C TYR A 44 -2.92 3.08 2.80
N PHE A 45 -4.17 2.66 3.03
CA PHE A 45 -4.57 1.99 4.24
C PHE A 45 -4.23 0.49 4.18
N ASN A 46 -3.41 0.03 5.13
CA ASN A 46 -3.06 -1.38 5.27
C ASN A 46 -3.96 -2.04 6.33
N SER A 47 -4.90 -2.86 5.90
CA SER A 47 -5.86 -3.56 6.78
C SER A 47 -5.21 -4.57 7.72
N ASN A 48 -4.07 -5.17 7.35
CA ASN A 48 -3.34 -6.11 8.21
C ASN A 48 -2.66 -5.41 9.38
N GLN A 49 -2.27 -4.15 9.21
CA GLN A 49 -1.58 -3.35 10.22
C GLN A 49 -2.44 -2.24 10.82
N LEU A 50 -3.67 -2.05 10.31
CA LEU A 50 -4.63 -1.02 10.70
C LEU A 50 -4.02 0.40 10.71
N LYS A 51 -3.19 0.71 9.70
CA LYS A 51 -2.52 2.02 9.58
C LYS A 51 -2.29 2.43 8.12
N CYS A 52 -2.08 3.73 7.93
CA CYS A 52 -1.63 4.28 6.65
C CYS A 52 -0.14 4.00 6.43
N LEU A 53 0.21 3.63 5.20
CA LEU A 53 1.58 3.35 4.76
C LEU A 53 1.87 4.15 3.49
N THR A 54 3.07 4.72 3.40
CA THR A 54 3.47 5.54 2.25
C THR A 54 3.81 4.71 1.02
N CYS A 55 3.28 5.12 -0.14
CA CYS A 55 3.73 4.65 -1.44
C CYS A 55 5.01 5.38 -1.86
N ASP A 56 6.06 4.63 -2.18
CA ASP A 56 7.36 5.21 -2.54
C ASP A 56 7.32 5.80 -3.96
N ALA A 57 7.12 7.11 -4.05
CA ALA A 57 7.09 7.84 -5.32
C ALA A 57 8.40 7.69 -6.12
N LYS A 58 9.55 7.46 -5.47
CA LYS A 58 10.83 7.21 -6.17
C LYS A 58 10.83 5.89 -6.92
N LYS A 59 9.94 4.96 -6.53
CA LYS A 59 9.69 3.68 -7.22
C LYS A 59 8.52 3.76 -8.20
N ASN A 60 8.04 4.97 -8.52
CA ASN A 60 6.88 5.21 -9.39
C ASN A 60 5.57 4.61 -8.85
N LEU A 61 5.45 4.50 -7.52
CA LEU A 61 4.25 4.01 -6.86
C LEU A 61 3.35 5.17 -6.42
N ILE A 62 2.05 4.96 -6.51
CA ILE A 62 1.00 5.85 -6.00
C ILE A 62 -0.09 5.01 -5.32
N PRO A 63 -0.91 5.59 -4.42
CA PRO A 63 -2.06 4.89 -3.88
C PRO A 63 -3.04 4.46 -4.98
N SER A 64 -3.65 3.28 -4.83
CA SER A 64 -4.74 2.83 -5.68
C SER A 64 -5.98 3.70 -5.49
N HIS A 65 -6.92 3.64 -6.45
CA HIS A 65 -8.15 4.43 -6.41
C HIS A 65 -9.01 4.16 -5.16
N ASP A 66 -8.98 2.92 -4.64
CA ASP A 66 -9.66 2.53 -3.40
C ASP A 66 -8.85 2.87 -2.14
N GLY A 67 -7.60 3.32 -2.28
CA GLY A 67 -6.71 3.65 -1.16
C GLY A 67 -6.24 2.44 -0.36
N LEU A 68 -6.33 1.21 -0.88
CA LEU A 68 -6.00 -0.02 -0.14
C LEU A 68 -4.65 -0.66 -0.55
N SER A 69 -3.98 -0.11 -1.55
CA SER A 69 -2.71 -0.63 -2.05
C SER A 69 -1.87 0.45 -2.73
N CYS A 70 -0.63 0.13 -3.07
CA CYS A 70 0.17 0.93 -4.00
C CYS A 70 0.16 0.30 -5.39
N VAL A 71 0.00 1.13 -6.42
CA VAL A 71 0.02 0.76 -7.84
C VAL A 71 1.03 1.60 -8.60
N CYS A 72 1.40 1.17 -9.81
CA CYS A 72 2.27 1.98 -10.66
C CYS A 72 1.55 3.25 -11.12
N ASN A 73 2.29 4.35 -11.19
CA ASN A 73 1.77 5.61 -11.69
C ASN A 73 1.42 5.53 -13.20
N ASN A 74 0.69 6.53 -13.68
CA ASN A 74 0.22 6.62 -15.07
C ASN A 74 1.32 6.78 -16.14
N ARG A 75 2.60 6.78 -15.76
CA ARG A 75 3.76 6.86 -16.66
C ARG A 75 4.61 5.58 -16.63
N SER A 76 4.19 4.57 -15.88
CA SER A 76 4.97 3.38 -15.61
C SER A 76 4.21 2.11 -15.93
N ILE A 77 4.97 1.04 -16.16
CA ILE A 77 4.47 -0.32 -16.38
C ILE A 77 4.85 -1.24 -15.22
N ILE A 78 4.07 -2.31 -15.05
CA ILE A 78 4.33 -3.37 -14.09
C ILE A 78 5.36 -4.32 -14.69
N LYS A 79 6.59 -4.32 -14.14
CA LYS A 79 7.65 -5.26 -14.55
C LYS A 79 7.45 -6.65 -13.99
N LYS A 80 7.01 -6.71 -12.74
CA LYS A 80 6.77 -7.94 -11.98
C LYS A 80 5.95 -7.62 -10.74
N SER A 81 5.29 -8.64 -10.21
CA SER A 81 4.75 -8.60 -8.86
C SER A 81 5.90 -8.60 -7.85
N GLY A 82 5.93 -7.62 -6.94
CA GLY A 82 6.93 -7.57 -5.87
C GLY A 82 6.47 -8.34 -4.63
N LEU A 83 7.27 -8.25 -3.57
CA LEU A 83 6.94 -8.86 -2.28
C LEU A 83 5.72 -8.16 -1.66
N GLY A 84 4.80 -8.94 -1.10
CA GLY A 84 3.65 -8.40 -0.37
C GLY A 84 2.66 -7.62 -1.25
N PHE A 85 2.46 -8.03 -2.50
CA PHE A 85 1.50 -7.43 -3.45
C PHE A 85 1.83 -6.01 -3.92
N ILE A 86 3.01 -5.47 -3.58
CA ILE A 86 3.48 -4.18 -4.10
C ILE A 86 4.18 -4.42 -5.45
N PRO A 87 3.71 -3.83 -6.56
CA PRO A 87 4.31 -4.05 -7.87
C PRO A 87 5.70 -3.40 -7.99
N VAL A 88 6.55 -3.96 -8.85
CA VAL A 88 7.78 -3.30 -9.28
C VAL A 88 7.50 -2.54 -10.57
N CYS A 89 7.61 -1.22 -10.52
CA CYS A 89 7.27 -0.35 -11.63
C CYS A 89 8.51 0.10 -12.42
N GLN A 90 8.39 0.17 -13.75
CA GLN A 90 9.38 0.82 -14.61
C GLN A 90 8.74 1.98 -15.36
N LEU A 91 9.38 3.15 -15.29
CA LEU A 91 8.98 4.33 -16.05
C LEU A 91 9.15 4.08 -17.56
N CYS A 92 8.16 4.48 -18.36
CA CYS A 92 8.28 4.51 -19.82
C CYS A 92 9.26 5.60 -20.26
N LYS A 93 9.96 5.38 -21.38
CA LYS A 93 10.95 6.36 -21.89
C LYS A 93 10.26 7.62 -22.41
N GLN A 94 11.08 8.59 -22.81
CA GLN A 94 10.58 9.79 -23.49
C GLN A 94 9.85 9.40 -24.79
N ASN A 95 8.70 10.02 -25.04
CA ASN A 95 7.78 9.70 -26.15
C ASN A 95 7.17 8.29 -26.11
N GLU A 96 7.28 7.59 -24.97
CA GLU A 96 6.50 6.40 -24.70
C GLU A 96 5.37 6.71 -23.71
N ILE A 97 4.28 5.95 -23.83
CA ILE A 97 3.16 5.92 -22.90
C ILE A 97 2.89 4.47 -22.49
N PRO A 98 2.50 4.21 -21.23
CA PRO A 98 2.07 2.88 -20.83
C PRO A 98 0.74 2.52 -21.51
N THR A 99 0.55 1.24 -21.83
CA THR A 99 -0.72 0.68 -22.26
C THR A 99 -1.76 0.76 -21.14
N GLN A 100 -3.05 0.63 -21.47
CA GLN A 100 -4.14 0.71 -20.49
C GLN A 100 -4.03 -0.33 -19.37
N ASP A 101 -3.53 -1.52 -19.70
CA ASP A 101 -3.25 -2.61 -18.77
C ASP A 101 -1.91 -2.45 -18.02
N GLN A 102 -1.16 -1.38 -18.29
CA GLN A 102 0.16 -1.07 -17.73
C GLN A 102 1.20 -2.19 -17.88
N THR A 103 1.10 -3.02 -18.92
CA THR A 103 2.05 -4.11 -19.15
C THR A 103 3.20 -3.69 -20.05
N ASN A 104 2.95 -2.79 -21.02
CA ASN A 104 3.93 -2.40 -22.03
C ASN A 104 3.98 -0.89 -22.23
N CYS A 105 5.13 -0.40 -22.68
CA CYS A 105 5.30 0.99 -23.12
C CYS A 105 5.24 1.02 -24.64
N ILE A 106 4.40 1.89 -25.20
CA ILE A 106 4.26 2.08 -26.64
C ILE A 106 4.74 3.47 -27.04
N PHE A 107 5.39 3.56 -28.19
CA PHE A 107 5.89 4.82 -28.73
C PHE A 107 4.73 5.65 -29.29
N CYS A 108 4.53 6.86 -28.75
CA CYS A 108 3.63 7.88 -29.29
C CYS A 108 4.49 9.06 -29.79
N PRO A 109 4.75 9.16 -31.12
CA PRO A 109 5.44 10.31 -31.67
C PRO A 109 4.59 11.56 -31.46
N LYS A 110 5.16 12.60 -30.85
CA LYS A 110 4.56 13.94 -30.90
C LYS A 110 4.58 14.37 -32.37
N SER A 111 3.42 14.34 -33.03
CA SER A 111 3.27 14.88 -34.39
C SER A 111 3.83 16.29 -34.42
N SER A 112 4.93 16.48 -35.16
CA SER A 112 5.24 17.80 -35.70
C SER A 112 4.21 18.05 -36.81
N THR A 113 3.39 19.08 -36.58
CA THR A 113 2.55 19.78 -37.58
C THR A 113 1.42 18.98 -38.23
N ASN A 114 0.19 19.41 -37.93
CA ASN A 114 -1.03 19.31 -38.74
C ASN A 114 -1.78 17.96 -38.85
N SER A 115 -1.58 17.03 -37.91
CA SER A 115 -2.59 16.00 -37.63
C SER A 115 -2.69 15.82 -36.13
N SER A 116 -3.87 16.08 -35.57
CA SER A 116 -4.20 15.95 -34.17
C SER A 116 -4.16 14.50 -33.70
N ILE A 117 -2.95 13.92 -33.60
CA ILE A 117 -2.72 12.72 -32.82
C ILE A 117 -2.69 13.16 -31.36
N ASN A 118 -3.89 13.42 -30.85
CA ASN A 118 -4.11 13.55 -29.42
C ASN A 118 -4.05 12.13 -28.86
N CYS A 119 -2.88 11.72 -28.36
CA CYS A 119 -2.74 10.58 -27.45
C CYS A 119 -3.42 10.93 -26.10
N THR A 120 -4.71 11.27 -26.11
CA THR A 120 -5.44 11.76 -24.93
C THR A 120 -6.32 10.70 -24.28
N ASN A 121 -6.38 9.46 -24.76
CA ASN A 121 -7.10 8.37 -24.08
C ASN A 121 -6.65 7.00 -24.61
N PHE A 122 -5.48 6.50 -24.20
CA PHE A 122 -5.00 5.09 -24.31
C PHE A 122 -5.20 4.31 -25.64
N GLN A 123 -5.72 4.94 -26.69
CA GLN A 123 -5.95 4.44 -28.03
C GLN A 123 -4.96 5.19 -28.90
N CYS A 124 -3.86 4.52 -29.21
CA CYS A 124 -3.19 4.82 -30.47
C CYS A 124 -4.19 4.44 -31.56
N SER A 125 -4.90 5.44 -32.11
CA SER A 125 -5.76 5.24 -33.27
C SER A 125 -4.89 4.63 -34.36
N SER A 126 -5.18 3.39 -34.70
CA SER A 126 -4.35 2.54 -35.53
C SER A 126 -4.51 2.91 -36.99
N ASP A 127 -3.85 3.97 -37.43
CA ASP A 127 -3.59 4.23 -38.85
C ASP A 127 -2.12 3.91 -39.21
N SER A 128 -1.40 3.16 -38.36
CA SER A 128 0.02 2.85 -38.59
C SER A 128 0.48 1.48 -38.07
N ILE A 129 -0.38 0.45 -38.10
CA ILE A 129 0.10 -0.94 -38.01
C ILE A 129 0.45 -1.41 -39.43
N LEU A 130 1.56 -0.88 -39.95
CA LEU A 130 2.24 -1.39 -41.14
C LEU A 130 3.71 -0.98 -40.98
N GLY A 131 4.48 -1.73 -40.19
CA GLY A 131 5.90 -1.40 -40.09
C GLY A 131 6.80 -2.17 -39.13
N LEU A 132 6.32 -3.06 -38.27
CA LEU A 132 7.22 -3.81 -37.37
C LEU A 132 6.82 -5.29 -37.21
N TYR A 133 6.68 -5.97 -38.34
CA TYR A 133 6.99 -7.40 -38.47
C TYR A 133 7.97 -7.55 -39.63
N SER A 134 9.23 -7.22 -39.38
CA SER A 134 10.35 -7.64 -40.23
C SER A 134 11.65 -7.44 -39.47
N MET A 135 12.01 -8.45 -38.67
CA MET A 135 13.32 -9.12 -38.63
C MET A 135 13.29 -10.23 -37.58
#